data_AF-A0A0C3RAN6-F1
#
_entry.id   AF-A0A0C3RAN6-F1
#
_cell.length_a   1.000
_cell.length_b   1.000
_cell.length_c   1.000
_cell.angle_alpha   90.00
_cell.angle_beta   90.00
_cell.angle_gamma   90.00
#
_symmetry.space_group_name_H-M   'P 1'
#
loop_
_entity.id
_entity.type
_entity.pdbx_description
1 polymer ?
#
loop_
_entity_poly.entity_id
_entity_poly.type
_entity_poly.pdbx_seq_one_letter_code
_entity_poly.pdbx_strand_id
1 'polypeptide(L)'
;MATTVETSGSHAGSSGRDYDMSLWYDSRWYKFGLITMLGVAIFWIWFQRTFAYSHGMDSMEPEFEKVWMGLWRVHMIVMPIFALVTWGWIWKTRDTNLDNLDPKLEIKRYFYWMMWLGVYLFGVYWGGSFFTEQDASWHQVIIRDTSFTPSHVVVFYGSFPMYIVCGVASY
;
A
#
# COMPACT_ATOMS: atom_id res chain seq x y z
N MET A 1 -17.63 70.23 -20.13
CA MET A 1 -16.69 69.45 -19.29
C MET A 1 -17.54 68.52 -18.45
N ALA A 2 -17.55 67.24 -18.79
CA ALA A 2 -18.26 66.21 -18.04
C ALA A 2 -17.32 65.68 -16.95
N THR A 3 -17.66 65.90 -15.68
CA THR A 3 -16.95 65.32 -14.53
C THR A 3 -17.50 63.92 -14.30
N THR A 4 -16.68 62.92 -14.63
CA THR A 4 -16.93 61.52 -14.34
C THR A 4 -16.83 61.28 -12.84
N VAL A 5 -17.90 60.77 -12.24
CA VAL A 5 -17.90 60.26 -10.86
C VAL A 5 -17.14 58.94 -10.87
N GLU A 6 -15.90 58.95 -10.38
CA GLU A 6 -15.19 57.72 -10.04
C GLU A 6 -15.92 57.05 -8.88
N THR A 7 -16.56 55.93 -9.18
CA THR A 7 -17.08 55.04 -8.15
C THR A 7 -15.89 54.34 -7.54
N SER A 8 -15.49 54.77 -6.34
CA SER A 8 -14.54 54.04 -5.50
C SER A 8 -15.17 52.70 -5.14
N GLY A 9 -14.93 51.71 -6.00
CA GLY A 9 -15.16 50.31 -5.70
C GLY A 9 -14.36 49.98 -4.45
N SER A 10 -15.05 49.93 -3.32
CA SER A 10 -14.54 49.26 -2.15
C SER A 10 -14.29 47.82 -2.57
N HIS A 11 -13.01 47.50 -2.83
CA HIS A 11 -12.55 46.14 -2.69
C HIS A 11 -12.82 45.78 -1.23
N ALA A 12 -14.02 45.24 -0.99
CA ALA A 12 -14.30 44.43 0.17
C ALA A 12 -13.23 43.35 0.14
N GLY A 13 -12.15 43.58 0.88
CA GLY A 13 -11.12 42.58 1.09
C GLY A 13 -11.87 41.35 1.54
N SER A 14 -11.85 40.31 0.71
CA SER A 14 -12.23 38.99 1.17
C SER A 14 -11.29 38.71 2.32
N SER A 15 -11.78 38.88 3.55
CA SER A 15 -11.28 38.16 4.70
C SER A 15 -11.62 36.69 4.42
N GLY A 16 -10.91 36.12 3.45
CA GLY A 16 -10.97 34.72 3.12
C GLY A 16 -10.61 34.01 4.41
N ARG A 17 -11.56 33.26 4.95
CA ARG A 17 -11.26 32.33 6.04
C ARG A 17 -10.07 31.52 5.57
N ASP A 18 -8.94 31.71 6.25
CA ASP A 18 -7.72 31.00 5.93
C ASP A 18 -7.97 29.54 6.30
N TYR A 19 -8.40 28.74 5.33
CA TYR A 19 -8.71 27.33 5.52
C TYR A 19 -7.40 26.56 5.56
N ASP A 20 -6.78 26.50 6.74
CA ASP A 20 -5.58 25.70 6.95
C ASP A 20 -5.92 24.20 6.81
N MET A 21 -5.60 23.65 5.64
CA MET A 21 -5.82 22.25 5.30
C MET A 21 -5.00 21.29 6.17
N SER A 22 -3.88 21.75 6.76
CA SER A 22 -3.03 20.91 7.61
C SER A 22 -3.71 20.49 8.93
N LEU A 23 -4.75 21.22 9.34
CA LEU A 23 -5.56 20.90 10.50
C LEU A 23 -6.25 19.55 10.34
N TRP A 24 -6.75 19.22 9.15
CA TRP A 24 -7.59 18.05 8.90
C TRP A 24 -7.05 17.08 7.84
N TYR A 25 -6.05 17.45 7.04
CA TYR A 25 -5.47 16.60 6.00
C TYR A 25 -3.94 16.67 5.93
N ASP A 26 -3.28 15.51 6.01
CA ASP A 26 -1.84 15.37 5.79
C ASP A 26 -1.54 14.17 4.89
N SER A 27 -1.26 14.44 3.62
CA SER A 27 -1.01 13.41 2.60
C SER A 27 0.36 12.73 2.70
N ARG A 28 1.28 13.21 3.54
CA ARG A 28 2.67 12.70 3.57
C ARG A 28 2.70 11.20 3.86
N TRP A 29 1.92 10.77 4.84
CA TRP A 29 1.82 9.36 5.24
C TRP A 29 1.16 8.49 4.19
N TYR A 30 0.17 9.04 3.48
CA TYR A 30 -0.45 8.33 2.36
C TYR A 30 0.53 8.08 1.22
N LYS A 31 1.24 9.13 0.80
CA LYS A 31 2.27 9.04 -0.24
C LYS A 31 3.37 8.07 0.16
N PHE A 32 3.79 8.10 1.42
CA PHE A 32 4.75 7.15 1.95
C PHE A 32 4.25 5.71 1.80
N GLY A 33 3.04 5.40 2.27
CA GLY A 33 2.45 4.06 2.12
C GLY A 33 2.35 3.60 0.66
N LEU A 34 1.89 4.47 -0.25
CA LEU A 34 1.81 4.16 -1.68
C LEU A 34 3.18 3.91 -2.32
N ILE A 35 4.17 4.77 -2.04
CA ILE A 35 5.52 4.65 -2.60
C ILE A 35 6.19 3.39 -2.06
N THR A 36 6.04 3.08 -0.78
CA THR A 36 6.59 1.85 -0.20
C THR A 36 5.96 0.60 -0.83
N MET A 37 4.63 0.57 -0.98
CA MET A 37 3.92 -0.53 -1.66
C MET A 37 4.40 -0.68 -3.11
N LEU A 38 4.51 0.42 -3.84
CA LEU A 38 5.01 0.43 -5.22
C LEU A 38 6.46 -0.06 -5.30
N GLY A 39 7.32 0.37 -4.37
CA GLY A 39 8.71 -0.06 -4.31
C GLY A 39 8.84 -1.58 -4.12
N VAL A 40 8.02 -2.16 -3.24
CA VAL A 40 7.99 -3.62 -3.05
C VAL A 40 7.46 -4.34 -4.28
N ALA A 41 6.39 -3.83 -4.91
CA ALA A 41 5.86 -4.40 -6.15
C ALA A 41 6.90 -4.37 -7.29
N ILE A 42 7.60 -3.25 -7.46
CA ILE A 42 8.69 -3.11 -8.44
C ILE A 42 9.81 -4.10 -8.13
N PHE A 43 10.19 -4.26 -6.86
CA PHE A 43 11.18 -5.26 -6.47
C PHE A 43 10.76 -6.67 -6.90
N TRP A 44 9.54 -7.09 -6.62
CA TRP A 44 9.07 -8.42 -7.03
C TRP A 44 8.99 -8.58 -8.55
N ILE A 45 8.59 -7.54 -9.29
CA ILE A 45 8.58 -7.57 -10.75
C ILE A 45 10.01 -7.73 -11.29
N TRP A 46 10.94 -6.94 -10.77
CA TRP A 46 12.35 -7.00 -11.16
C TRP A 46 12.94 -8.37 -10.83
N PHE A 47 12.75 -8.86 -9.60
CA PHE A 47 13.25 -10.16 -9.16
C PHE A 47 12.75 -11.30 -10.05
N GLN A 48 11.45 -11.33 -10.36
CA GLN A 48 10.88 -12.32 -11.28
C GLN A 48 11.45 -12.20 -12.69
N ARG A 49 11.57 -10.98 -13.23
CA ARG A 49 12.15 -10.78 -14.57
C ARG A 49 13.61 -11.24 -14.66
N THR A 50 14.37 -11.11 -13.58
CA THR A 50 15.79 -11.49 -13.56
C THR A 50 15.99 -13.00 -13.36
N PHE A 51 15.21 -13.62 -12.47
CA PHE A 51 15.50 -14.98 -12.00
C PHE A 51 14.51 -16.07 -12.44
N ALA A 52 13.31 -15.72 -12.95
CA ALA A 52 12.26 -16.72 -13.18
C ALA A 52 12.62 -17.72 -14.30
N TYR A 53 13.09 -17.23 -15.45
CA TYR A 53 13.50 -18.11 -16.55
C TYR A 53 14.85 -18.79 -16.32
N SER A 54 15.73 -18.17 -15.53
CA SER A 54 17.10 -18.66 -15.33
C SER A 54 17.24 -19.64 -14.17
N HIS A 55 16.52 -19.44 -13.07
CA HIS A 55 16.66 -20.23 -11.84
C HIS A 55 15.30 -20.68 -11.28
N GLY A 56 14.21 -20.49 -12.03
CA GLY A 56 12.83 -20.75 -11.59
C GLY A 56 12.08 -21.81 -12.40
N MET A 57 12.71 -22.41 -13.40
CA MET A 57 12.08 -23.37 -14.33
C MET A 57 12.07 -24.80 -13.81
N ASP A 58 13.13 -25.22 -13.10
CA ASP A 58 13.25 -26.55 -12.49
C ASP A 58 13.41 -26.40 -10.97
N SER A 59 12.46 -26.98 -10.22
CA SER A 59 12.46 -26.88 -8.75
C SER A 59 13.44 -27.81 -8.04
N MET A 60 14.03 -28.78 -8.76
CA MET A 60 14.98 -29.75 -8.21
C MET A 60 16.42 -29.22 -8.24
N GLU A 61 16.67 -28.10 -8.92
CA GLU A 61 17.98 -27.48 -8.97
C GLU A 61 18.35 -26.80 -7.64
N PRO A 62 19.63 -26.86 -7.23
CA PRO A 62 20.08 -26.20 -6.01
C PRO A 62 19.94 -24.68 -6.04
N GLU A 63 19.90 -24.08 -7.24
CA GLU A 63 19.71 -22.64 -7.38
C GLU A 63 18.27 -22.21 -7.11
N PHE A 64 17.29 -23.05 -7.44
CA PHE A 64 15.89 -22.81 -7.09
C PHE A 64 15.72 -22.66 -5.57
N GLU A 65 16.36 -23.56 -4.82
CA GLU A 65 16.35 -23.57 -3.36
C GLU A 65 17.00 -22.30 -2.77
N LYS A 66 18.10 -21.82 -3.37
CA LYS A 66 18.77 -20.59 -2.91
C LYS A 66 17.96 -19.34 -3.21
N VAL A 67 17.40 -19.24 -4.41
CA VAL A 67 16.77 -18.01 -4.91
C VAL A 67 15.29 -17.96 -4.51
N TRP A 68 14.50 -18.94 -4.93
CA TRP A 68 13.05 -18.91 -4.78
C TRP A 68 12.61 -19.36 -3.39
N MET A 69 13.18 -20.45 -2.89
CA MET A 69 12.87 -20.87 -1.53
C MET A 69 13.54 -19.96 -0.49
N GLY A 70 14.66 -19.32 -0.84
CA GLY A 70 15.23 -18.20 -0.07
C GLY A 70 14.25 -17.03 0.07
N LEU A 71 13.68 -16.55 -1.04
CA LEU A 71 12.68 -15.49 -1.03
C LEU A 71 11.42 -15.89 -0.23
N TRP A 72 10.93 -17.11 -0.43
CA TRP A 72 9.80 -17.64 0.33
C TRP A 72 10.06 -17.62 1.85
N ARG A 73 11.25 -18.05 2.30
CA ARG A 73 11.62 -17.99 3.74
C ARG A 73 11.61 -16.56 4.27
N VAL A 74 12.10 -15.61 3.47
CA VAL A 74 12.04 -14.19 3.82
C VAL A 74 10.58 -13.74 3.99
N HIS A 75 9.70 -14.09 3.07
CA HIS A 75 8.27 -13.78 3.19
C HIS A 75 7.63 -14.38 4.45
N MET A 76 7.93 -15.65 4.75
CA MET A 76 7.40 -16.36 5.91
C MET A 76 7.84 -15.74 7.26
N ILE A 77 8.91 -14.94 7.27
CA ILE A 77 9.37 -14.24 8.48
C ILE A 77 8.87 -12.79 8.47
N VAL A 78 9.05 -12.08 7.36
CA VAL A 78 8.77 -10.64 7.26
C VAL A 78 7.27 -10.36 7.34
N MET A 79 6.42 -11.16 6.69
CA MET A 79 4.97 -10.88 6.68
C MET A 79 4.32 -11.05 8.06
N PRO A 80 4.57 -12.13 8.82
CA PRO A 80 4.04 -12.22 10.19
C PRO A 80 4.60 -11.15 11.13
N ILE A 81 5.88 -10.79 11.02
CA ILE A 81 6.45 -9.71 11.83
C ILE A 81 5.77 -8.38 11.49
N PHE A 82 5.61 -8.08 10.20
CA PHE A 82 4.92 -6.87 9.76
C PHE A 82 3.47 -6.82 10.26
N ALA A 83 2.77 -7.95 10.26
CA ALA A 83 1.43 -8.09 10.81
C ALA A 83 1.41 -7.77 12.33
N LEU A 84 2.22 -8.48 13.11
CA LEU A 84 2.24 -8.35 14.57
C LEU A 84 2.65 -6.94 15.02
N VAL A 85 3.64 -6.34 14.34
CA VAL A 85 4.10 -4.97 14.65
C VAL A 85 3.01 -3.97 14.31
N THR A 86 2.44 -4.03 13.11
CA THR A 86 1.42 -3.08 12.66
C THR A 86 0.17 -3.17 13.53
N TRP A 87 -0.41 -4.36 13.69
CA TRP A 87 -1.65 -4.55 14.44
C TRP A 87 -1.45 -4.30 15.94
N GLY A 88 -0.32 -4.79 16.49
CA GLY A 88 0.03 -4.56 17.88
C GLY A 88 0.24 -3.08 18.20
N TRP A 89 0.85 -2.33 17.28
CA TRP A 89 1.00 -0.88 17.41
C TRP A 89 -0.36 -0.17 17.39
N ILE A 90 -1.21 -0.43 16.38
CA ILE A 90 -2.54 0.19 16.27
C ILE A 90 -3.37 -0.08 17.53
N TRP A 91 -3.41 -1.33 18.00
CA TRP A 91 -4.15 -1.70 19.20
C TRP A 91 -3.62 -1.01 20.45
N LYS A 92 -2.29 -0.94 20.60
CA LYS A 92 -1.65 -0.30 21.76
C LYS A 92 -1.86 1.22 21.77
N THR A 93 -1.92 1.85 20.60
CA THR A 93 -2.13 3.30 20.45
C THR A 93 -3.61 3.69 20.28
N ARG A 94 -4.54 2.75 20.47
CA ARG A 94 -5.98 3.05 20.33
C ARG A 94 -6.41 4.11 21.34
N ASP A 95 -7.35 4.95 20.92
CA ASP A 95 -7.98 5.91 21.82
C ASP A 95 -8.93 5.18 22.78
N THR A 96 -8.92 5.58 24.05
CA THR A 96 -9.76 4.99 25.10
C THR A 96 -10.91 5.91 25.53
N ASN A 97 -10.94 7.15 25.04
CA ASN A 97 -11.98 8.14 25.36
C ASN A 97 -12.67 8.65 24.09
N LEU A 98 -13.23 7.72 23.32
CA LEU A 98 -13.88 7.99 22.03
C LEU A 98 -15.15 8.86 22.17
N ASP A 99 -15.81 8.82 23.33
CA ASP A 99 -17.08 9.53 23.55
C ASP A 99 -16.91 11.06 23.67
N ASN A 100 -15.68 11.54 23.83
CA ASN A 100 -15.38 12.97 24.00
C ASN A 100 -14.31 13.44 23.01
N LEU A 101 -14.52 13.16 21.72
CA LEU A 101 -13.65 13.60 20.64
C LEU A 101 -14.03 14.98 20.11
N ASP A 102 -13.02 15.82 19.88
CA ASP A 102 -13.19 17.08 19.14
C ASP A 102 -13.54 16.78 17.66
N PRO A 103 -14.61 17.37 17.09
CA PRO A 103 -15.01 17.10 15.71
C PRO A 103 -13.91 17.31 14.67
N LYS A 104 -12.97 18.25 14.88
CA LYS A 104 -11.85 18.46 13.94
C LYS A 104 -10.88 17.28 13.97
N LEU A 105 -10.61 16.73 15.15
CA LEU A 105 -9.77 15.55 15.30
C LEU A 105 -10.44 14.32 14.69
N GLU A 106 -11.74 14.18 14.85
CA GLU A 106 -12.51 13.08 14.25
C GLU A 106 -12.41 13.10 12.73
N ILE A 107 -12.62 14.25 12.08
CA ILE A 107 -12.46 14.41 10.62
C ILE A 107 -11.04 14.05 10.19
N LYS A 108 -10.02 14.51 10.92
CA LYS A 108 -8.62 14.18 10.64
C LYS A 108 -8.37 12.67 10.68
N ARG A 109 -8.96 11.97 11.67
CA ARG A 109 -8.86 10.51 11.80
C ARG A 109 -9.57 9.78 10.65
N TYR A 110 -10.73 10.25 10.19
CA TYR A 110 -11.38 9.69 9.01
C TYR A 110 -10.52 9.83 7.75
N PHE A 111 -9.84 10.96 7.55
CA PHE A 111 -8.90 11.09 6.43
C PHE A 111 -7.73 10.12 6.53
N TYR A 112 -7.14 9.94 7.73
CA TYR A 112 -6.09 8.92 7.91
C TYR A 112 -6.60 7.50 7.68
N TRP A 113 -7.81 7.19 8.12
CA TRP A 113 -8.45 5.91 7.84
C TRP A 113 -8.68 5.71 6.34
N MET A 114 -9.16 6.72 5.62
CA MET A 114 -9.28 6.67 4.15
C MET A 114 -7.92 6.49 3.45
N MET A 115 -6.84 7.06 4.02
CA MET A 115 -5.48 6.82 3.49
C MET A 115 -5.05 5.37 3.67
N TRP A 116 -5.32 4.77 4.84
CA TRP A 116 -5.11 3.33 5.06
C TRP A 116 -5.91 2.49 4.07
N LEU A 117 -7.18 2.84 3.86
CA LEU A 117 -8.05 2.19 2.87
C LEU A 117 -7.49 2.32 1.45
N GLY A 118 -6.96 3.49 1.07
CA GLY A 118 -6.32 3.70 -0.22
C GLY A 118 -5.08 2.84 -0.43
N VAL A 119 -4.23 2.71 0.60
CA VAL A 119 -3.05 1.82 0.56
C VAL A 119 -3.48 0.36 0.46
N TYR A 120 -4.51 -0.04 1.22
CA TYR A 120 -5.08 -1.37 1.13
C TYR A 120 -5.60 -1.69 -0.27
N LEU A 121 -6.42 -0.81 -0.87
CA LEU A 121 -6.95 -1.00 -2.23
C LEU A 121 -5.82 -1.09 -3.27
N PHE A 122 -4.75 -0.31 -3.09
CA PHE A 122 -3.59 -0.42 -3.96
C PHE A 122 -2.85 -1.76 -3.80
N GLY A 123 -2.75 -2.28 -2.57
CA GLY A 123 -2.27 -3.64 -2.31
C GLY A 123 -3.15 -4.72 -2.95
N VAL A 124 -4.47 -4.55 -2.89
CA VAL A 124 -5.44 -5.45 -3.55
C VAL A 124 -5.27 -5.43 -5.06
N TYR A 125 -5.01 -4.26 -5.67
CA TYR A 125 -4.70 -4.19 -7.11
C TYR A 125 -3.50 -5.07 -7.48
N TRP A 126 -2.39 -4.95 -6.73
CA TRP A 126 -1.21 -5.76 -6.99
C TRP A 126 -1.46 -7.24 -6.78
N GLY A 127 -2.06 -7.63 -5.66
CA GLY A 127 -2.34 -9.03 -5.34
C GLY A 127 -3.44 -9.61 -6.20
N GLY A 128 -4.65 -9.09 -6.05
CA GLY A 128 -5.87 -9.61 -6.65
C GLY A 128 -6.03 -9.39 -8.16
N SER A 129 -5.21 -8.53 -8.78
CA SER A 129 -5.16 -8.40 -10.24
C SER A 129 -3.78 -8.73 -10.78
N PHE A 130 -2.79 -7.84 -10.64
CA PHE A 130 -1.52 -7.96 -11.38
C PHE A 130 -0.79 -9.29 -11.17
N PHE A 131 -0.48 -9.66 -9.92
CA PHE A 131 0.26 -10.88 -9.62
C PHE A 131 -0.57 -12.15 -9.80
N THR A 132 -1.88 -12.07 -9.61
CA THR A 132 -2.81 -13.19 -9.87
C THR A 132 -2.91 -13.49 -11.37
N GLU A 133 -3.08 -12.48 -12.21
CA GLU A 133 -3.13 -12.65 -13.66
C GLU A 133 -1.74 -13.00 -14.23
N GLN A 134 -0.66 -12.49 -13.62
CA GLN A 134 0.69 -12.92 -13.94
C GLN A 134 0.87 -14.44 -13.71
N ASP A 135 0.35 -14.99 -12.61
CA ASP A 135 0.42 -16.43 -12.34
C ASP A 135 -0.31 -17.25 -13.41
N ALA A 136 -1.48 -16.79 -13.87
CA ALA A 136 -2.20 -17.43 -14.96
C ALA A 136 -1.36 -17.50 -16.25
N SER A 137 -0.62 -16.43 -16.57
CA SER A 137 0.31 -16.42 -17.71
C SER A 137 1.52 -17.35 -17.48
N TRP A 138 2.00 -17.47 -16.24
CA TRP A 138 3.10 -18.39 -15.91
C TRP A 138 2.70 -19.86 -16.10
N HIS A 139 1.45 -20.22 -15.80
CA HIS A 139 0.94 -21.57 -16.04
C HIS A 139 0.88 -21.95 -17.52
N GLN A 140 0.98 -20.99 -18.45
CA GLN A 140 1.04 -21.28 -19.89
C GLN A 140 2.45 -21.57 -20.39
N VAL A 141 3.50 -21.26 -19.60
CA VAL A 141 4.90 -21.38 -20.02
C VAL A 141 5.68 -22.44 -19.25
N ILE A 142 5.09 -23.04 -18.21
CA ILE A 142 5.70 -24.15 -17.46
C ILE A 142 4.75 -25.33 -17.28
N ILE A 143 5.33 -26.52 -17.20
CA ILE A 143 4.72 -27.66 -16.53
C ILE A 143 5.26 -27.63 -15.10
N ARG A 144 4.36 -27.68 -14.12
CA ARG A 144 4.73 -27.41 -12.73
C ARG A 144 5.35 -28.64 -12.06
N ASP A 145 6.57 -28.50 -11.58
CA ASP A 145 7.23 -29.51 -10.75
C ASP A 145 6.74 -29.51 -9.29
N THR A 146 6.23 -28.37 -8.82
CA THR A 146 5.79 -28.16 -7.42
C THR A 146 4.68 -27.10 -7.31
N SER A 147 4.13 -26.94 -6.11
CA SER A 147 3.27 -25.81 -5.74
C SER A 147 4.03 -24.54 -5.40
N PHE A 148 5.34 -24.58 -5.29
CA PHE A 148 6.17 -23.38 -5.12
C PHE A 148 6.78 -22.99 -6.48
N THR A 149 6.03 -22.27 -7.30
CA THR A 149 6.56 -21.68 -8.54
C THR A 149 7.06 -20.25 -8.27
N PRO A 150 7.88 -19.66 -9.15
CA PRO A 150 8.26 -18.25 -9.07
C PRO A 150 7.07 -17.30 -8.87
N SER A 151 6.00 -17.51 -9.65
CA SER A 151 4.76 -16.75 -9.55
C SER A 151 4.04 -16.99 -8.21
N HIS A 152 3.94 -18.23 -7.75
CA HIS A 152 3.27 -18.61 -6.50
C HIS A 152 3.96 -18.00 -5.27
N VAL A 153 5.29 -18.01 -5.23
CA VAL A 153 6.07 -17.41 -4.13
C VAL A 153 5.72 -15.93 -4.00
N VAL A 154 5.64 -15.20 -5.11
CA VAL A 154 5.28 -13.78 -5.07
C VAL A 154 3.79 -13.55 -4.78
N VAL A 155 2.87 -14.22 -5.47
CA VAL A 155 1.43 -13.94 -5.33
C VAL A 155 0.88 -14.40 -3.97
N PHE A 156 1.10 -15.67 -3.61
CA PHE A 156 0.44 -16.28 -2.44
C PHE A 156 1.18 -16.03 -1.12
N TYR A 157 2.51 -15.89 -1.16
CA TYR A 157 3.32 -15.74 0.05
C TYR A 157 3.88 -14.32 0.20
N GLY A 158 3.94 -13.55 -0.88
CA GLY A 158 4.31 -12.13 -0.85
C GLY A 158 3.09 -11.19 -0.82
N SER A 159 2.41 -11.09 -1.96
CA SER A 159 1.42 -10.04 -2.22
C SER A 159 0.12 -10.23 -1.45
N PHE A 160 -0.39 -11.46 -1.37
CA PHE A 160 -1.63 -11.75 -0.62
C PHE A 160 -1.49 -11.43 0.87
N PRO A 161 -0.48 -11.95 1.59
CA PRO A 161 -0.25 -11.57 2.98
C PRO A 161 -0.08 -10.07 3.16
N MET A 162 0.62 -9.39 2.25
CA MET A 162 0.84 -7.95 2.32
C MET A 162 -0.48 -7.15 2.31
N TYR A 163 -1.36 -7.38 1.34
CA TYR A 163 -2.63 -6.64 1.31
C TYR A 163 -3.58 -7.07 2.43
N ILE A 164 -3.52 -8.33 2.89
CA ILE A 164 -4.29 -8.80 4.05
C ILE A 164 -3.87 -8.02 5.31
N VAL A 165 -2.56 -7.87 5.54
CA VAL A 165 -2.05 -7.09 6.69
C VAL A 165 -2.52 -5.65 6.64
N CYS A 166 -2.44 -5.00 5.47
CA CYS A 166 -2.96 -3.65 5.28
C CYS A 166 -4.49 -3.57 5.45
N GLY A 167 -5.23 -4.60 5.01
CA GLY A 167 -6.68 -4.68 5.16
C GLY A 167 -7.10 -4.78 6.62
N VAL A 168 -6.48 -5.67 7.39
CA VAL A 168 -6.72 -5.77 8.85
C VAL A 168 -6.30 -4.48 9.57
N ALA A 169 -5.23 -3.82 9.13
CA ALA A 169 -4.84 -2.53 9.70
C ALA A 169 -5.83 -1.39 9.41
N SER A 170 -6.66 -1.52 8.37
CA SER A 170 -7.71 -0.56 8.03
C SER A 170 -9.08 -0.84 8.70
N TYR A 171 -9.22 -2.00 9.37
CA TYR A 171 -10.42 -2.40 10.10
C TYR A 171 -10.38 -1.90 11.54
#